data_AF-A0A1B6FGX6-F1
#
_entry.id   AF-A0A1B6FGX6-F1
#
_cell.length_a   1.000
_cell.length_b   1.000
_cell.length_c   1.000
_cell.angle_alpha   90.00
_cell.angle_beta   90.00
_cell.angle_gamma   90.00
#
_symmetry.space_group_name_H-M   'P 1'
#
loop_
_entity.id
_entity.type
_entity.pdbx_description
1 polymer ?
#
loop_
_entity_poly.entity_id
_entity_poly.type
_entity_poly.pdbx_seq_one_letter_code
_entity_poly.pdbx_strand_id
1 'polypeptide(L)'
;IKQTLDEVDNPALSGLTCSPDYLITYSQNLRKLFDETKCNFGDNFATIFRLVNLFASFLVYAKATANSSPNITVSERMTNLCKSLGANLLKLFSDINRKNDDLLATISSDLVSITDAAETLQGVLKDSSLDLLPDLLETELQTMEQAIEKALKAVDVLMQNSQKADTGTKLEVNGK
;
A
#
# COMPACT_ATOMS: atom_id res chain seq x y z
N ILE A 1 6.12 -7.81 13.69
CA ILE A 1 7.07 -6.70 13.97
C ILE A 1 8.52 -7.13 13.81
N LYS A 2 9.06 -8.12 14.57
CA LYS A 2 10.47 -8.51 14.44
C LYS A 2 10.84 -8.92 13.01
N GLN A 3 10.08 -9.87 12.46
CA GLN A 3 10.23 -10.27 11.06
C GLN A 3 10.12 -9.07 10.11
N THR A 4 9.16 -8.18 10.31
CA THR A 4 9.02 -6.96 9.51
C THR A 4 10.27 -6.08 9.57
N LEU A 5 10.91 -5.96 10.73
CA LEU A 5 12.12 -5.17 10.92
C LEU A 5 13.32 -5.81 10.21
N ASP A 6 13.43 -7.14 10.26
CA ASP A 6 14.44 -7.89 9.52
C ASP A 6 14.25 -7.71 7.99
N GLU A 7 12.99 -7.70 7.53
CA GLU A 7 12.64 -7.46 6.14
C GLU A 7 12.91 -6.01 5.69
N VAL A 8 12.79 -5.00 6.56
CA VAL A 8 13.11 -3.60 6.20
C VAL A 8 14.57 -3.44 5.72
N ASP A 9 15.47 -4.30 6.21
CA ASP A 9 16.88 -4.36 5.79
C ASP A 9 17.16 -5.35 4.66
N ASN A 10 16.14 -6.08 4.20
CA ASN A 10 16.26 -7.02 3.10
C ASN A 10 16.40 -6.26 1.76
N PRO A 11 17.51 -6.41 1.01
CA PRO A 11 17.67 -5.77 -0.29
C PRO A 11 16.61 -6.20 -1.31
N ALA A 12 15.94 -7.35 -1.11
CA ALA A 12 14.81 -7.75 -1.95
C ALA A 12 13.64 -6.74 -1.90
N LEU A 13 13.50 -5.99 -0.80
CA LEU A 13 12.47 -4.97 -0.65
C LEU A 13 12.83 -3.63 -1.32
N SER A 14 14.06 -3.45 -1.81
CA SER A 14 14.47 -2.22 -2.51
C SER A 14 13.67 -1.96 -3.79
N GLY A 15 13.13 -3.00 -4.43
CA GLY A 15 12.28 -2.87 -5.63
C GLY A 15 10.82 -2.52 -5.32
N LEU A 16 10.39 -2.61 -4.06
CA LEU A 16 9.02 -2.26 -3.67
C LEU A 16 8.92 -0.75 -3.45
N THR A 17 8.00 -0.11 -4.15
CA THR A 17 7.71 1.32 -4.03
C THR A 17 6.27 1.56 -3.60
N CYS A 18 6.05 2.68 -2.90
CA CYS A 18 4.72 3.11 -2.47
C CYS A 18 4.61 4.64 -2.59
N SER A 19 3.43 5.16 -2.91
CA SER A 19 3.23 6.61 -2.97
C SER A 19 3.23 7.23 -1.57
N PRO A 20 3.79 8.43 -1.40
CA PRO A 20 3.72 9.13 -0.11
C PRO A 20 2.28 9.41 0.32
N ASP A 21 1.37 9.73 -0.61
CA ASP A 21 -0.05 9.96 -0.35
C ASP A 21 -0.72 8.76 0.35
N TYR A 22 -0.38 7.54 -0.07
CA TYR A 22 -0.91 6.33 0.54
C TYR A 22 -0.42 6.18 1.98
N LEU A 23 0.88 6.38 2.22
CA LEU A 23 1.46 6.28 3.56
C LEU A 23 0.88 7.32 4.53
N ILE A 24 0.71 8.57 4.09
CA ILE A 24 0.11 9.65 4.90
C ILE A 24 -1.33 9.29 5.29
N THR A 25 -2.14 8.85 4.32
CA THR A 25 -3.52 8.43 4.60
C THR A 25 -3.55 7.24 5.55
N TYR A 26 -2.64 6.28 5.38
CA TYR A 26 -2.51 5.12 6.25
C TYR A 26 -2.10 5.53 7.67
N SER A 27 -1.14 6.44 7.82
CA SER A 27 -0.63 6.90 9.11
C SER A 27 -1.70 7.62 9.93
N GLN A 28 -2.56 8.41 9.28
CA GLN A 28 -3.70 9.07 9.94
C GLN A 28 -4.67 8.08 10.56
N ASN A 29 -5.01 7.00 9.84
CA ASN A 29 -5.91 5.97 10.35
C ASN A 29 -5.26 5.15 11.47
N LEU A 30 -3.98 4.81 11.33
CA LEU A 30 -3.20 4.13 12.37
C LEU A 30 -3.12 4.99 13.63
N ARG A 31 -2.87 6.30 13.50
CA ARG A 31 -2.76 7.23 14.62
C ARG A 31 -4.06 7.32 15.42
N LYS A 32 -5.21 7.44 14.74
CA LYS A 32 -6.53 7.44 15.39
C LYS A 32 -6.73 6.19 16.26
N LEU A 33 -6.51 5.01 15.68
CA LEU A 33 -6.65 3.75 16.42
C LEU A 33 -5.63 3.64 17.57
N PHE A 34 -4.39 4.09 17.34
CA PHE A 34 -3.36 4.07 18.36
C PHE A 34 -3.73 4.96 19.54
N ASP A 35 -4.20 6.18 19.29
CA ASP A 35 -4.63 7.12 20.32
C ASP A 35 -5.82 6.60 21.14
N GLU A 36 -6.79 5.96 20.50
CA GLU A 36 -7.91 5.27 21.18
C GLU A 36 -7.41 4.12 22.07
N THR A 37 -6.39 3.37 21.60
CA THR A 37 -5.86 2.19 22.31
C THR A 37 -4.92 2.56 23.46
N LYS A 38 -4.28 3.75 23.44
CA LYS A 38 -3.35 4.21 24.50
C LYS A 38 -3.99 4.27 25.88
N CYS A 39 -5.25 4.67 25.97
CA CYS A 39 -5.95 4.80 27.25
C CYS A 39 -6.19 3.46 27.93
N ASN A 40 -6.56 2.44 27.15
CA ASN A 40 -6.95 1.10 27.58
C ASN A 40 -5.95 0.03 27.10
N PHE A 41 -4.66 0.39 27.11
CA PHE A 41 -3.61 -0.46 26.56
C PHE A 41 -3.48 -1.74 27.42
N GLY A 42 -3.67 -2.90 26.78
CA GLY A 42 -3.63 -4.21 27.45
C GLY A 42 -5.01 -4.81 27.76
N ASP A 43 -6.08 -4.02 27.72
CA ASP A 43 -7.42 -4.49 28.11
C ASP A 43 -8.09 -5.36 27.04
N ASN A 44 -7.74 -5.14 25.76
CA ASN A 44 -8.34 -5.86 24.63
C ASN A 44 -7.27 -6.38 23.66
N PHE A 45 -6.97 -7.68 23.78
CA PHE A 45 -6.02 -8.38 22.91
C PHE A 45 -6.36 -8.30 21.42
N ALA A 46 -7.65 -8.27 21.04
CA ALA A 46 -8.03 -8.17 19.64
C ALA A 46 -7.66 -6.81 19.04
N THR A 47 -7.84 -5.74 19.81
CA THR A 47 -7.41 -4.39 19.42
C THR A 47 -5.89 -4.30 19.33
N ILE A 48 -5.17 -4.87 20.30
CA ILE A 48 -3.70 -4.92 20.28
C ILE A 48 -3.20 -5.72 19.06
N PHE A 49 -3.79 -6.87 18.76
CA PHE A 49 -3.40 -7.67 17.59
C PHE A 49 -3.63 -6.91 16.28
N ARG A 50 -4.78 -6.22 16.15
CA ARG A 50 -5.06 -5.35 15.00
C ARG A 50 -4.03 -4.22 14.90
N LEU A 51 -3.69 -3.59 16.02
CA LEU A 51 -2.70 -2.52 16.09
C LEU A 51 -1.31 -3.01 15.66
N VAL A 52 -0.88 -4.18 16.13
CA VAL A 52 0.37 -4.84 15.71
C VAL A 52 0.40 -5.06 14.19
N ASN A 53 -0.69 -5.56 13.61
CA ASN A 53 -0.76 -5.82 12.17
C ASN A 53 -0.68 -4.51 11.35
N LEU A 54 -1.36 -3.45 11.82
CA LEU A 54 -1.32 -2.15 11.15
C LEU A 54 0.07 -1.51 11.25
N PHE A 55 0.74 -1.60 12.41
CA PHE A 55 2.11 -1.13 12.54
C PHE A 55 3.08 -1.94 11.68
N ALA A 56 2.93 -3.26 11.59
CA ALA A 56 3.75 -4.08 10.70
C ALA A 56 3.60 -3.64 9.24
N SER A 57 2.36 -3.45 8.78
CA SER A 57 2.09 -2.96 7.43
C SER A 57 2.64 -1.55 7.21
N PHE A 58 2.48 -0.67 8.20
CA PHE A 58 3.01 0.69 8.16
C PHE A 58 4.54 0.71 7.97
N LEU A 59 5.29 -0.14 8.67
CA LEU A 59 6.74 -0.23 8.51
C LEU A 59 7.15 -0.63 7.09
N VAL A 60 6.42 -1.57 6.48
CA VAL A 60 6.65 -1.99 5.09
C VAL A 60 6.35 -0.84 4.13
N TYR A 61 5.20 -0.16 4.30
CA TYR A 61 4.84 0.96 3.46
C TYR A 61 5.79 2.14 3.62
N ALA A 62 6.23 2.44 4.84
CA ALA A 62 7.19 3.49 5.10
C ALA A 62 8.54 3.20 4.43
N LYS A 63 8.99 1.95 4.44
CA LYS A 63 10.17 1.52 3.67
C LYS A 63 9.96 1.63 2.16
N ALA A 64 8.82 1.16 1.66
CA ALA A 64 8.49 1.25 0.23
C ALA A 64 8.39 2.70 -0.25
N THR A 65 7.82 3.60 0.56
CA THR A 65 7.78 5.04 0.28
C THR A 65 9.18 5.66 0.29
N ALA A 66 10.05 5.23 1.21
CA ALA A 66 11.45 5.65 1.21
C ALA A 66 12.18 5.26 -0.08
N ASN A 67 11.88 4.09 -0.67
CA ASN A 67 12.43 3.65 -1.95
C ASN A 67 11.93 4.48 -3.14
N SER A 68 10.76 5.12 -3.03
CA SER A 68 10.24 6.07 -4.03
C SER A 68 10.97 7.42 -4.02
N SER A 69 11.86 7.67 -3.05
CA SER A 69 12.57 8.94 -2.95
C SER A 69 13.68 9.05 -4.00
N PRO A 70 13.74 10.17 -4.76
CA PRO A 70 14.88 10.43 -5.65
C PRO A 70 16.15 10.81 -4.88
N ASN A 71 16.06 11.06 -3.57
CA ASN A 71 17.16 11.47 -2.71
C ASN A 71 17.50 10.38 -1.69
N ILE A 72 18.71 9.81 -1.82
CA ILE A 72 19.21 8.74 -0.95
C ILE A 72 19.19 9.16 0.53
N THR A 73 19.55 10.41 0.85
CA THR A 73 19.57 10.91 2.23
C THR A 73 18.18 10.90 2.87
N VAL A 74 17.13 11.24 2.11
CA VAL A 74 15.74 11.19 2.59
C VAL A 74 15.31 9.74 2.80
N SER A 75 15.67 8.86 1.87
CA SER A 75 15.40 7.42 1.96
C SER A 75 16.05 6.77 3.20
N GLU A 76 17.32 7.10 3.46
CA GLU A 76 18.06 6.64 4.64
C GLU A 76 17.45 7.16 5.93
N ARG A 77 17.10 8.45 5.98
CA ARG A 77 16.42 9.05 7.14
C ARG A 77 15.11 8.33 7.44
N MET A 78 14.25 8.11 6.44
CA MET A 78 12.99 7.38 6.62
C MET A 78 13.22 5.95 7.08
N THR A 79 14.22 5.26 6.51
CA THR A 79 14.58 3.89 6.91
C THR A 79 15.03 3.85 8.38
N ASN A 80 15.84 4.80 8.83
CA ASN A 80 16.29 4.89 10.22
C ASN A 80 15.14 5.15 11.20
N LEU A 81 14.20 6.03 10.82
CA LEU A 81 12.98 6.26 11.61
C LEU A 81 12.13 4.99 11.71
N CYS A 82 11.98 4.23 10.62
CA CYS A 82 11.28 2.94 10.64
C CYS A 82 11.94 1.94 11.61
N LYS A 83 13.28 1.92 11.66
CA LYS A 83 14.01 1.04 12.60
C LYS A 83 13.78 1.43 14.06
N SER A 84 13.86 2.74 14.35
CA SER A 84 13.56 3.27 15.68
C SER A 84 12.14 2.90 16.12
N LEU A 85 11.15 3.19 15.25
CA LEU A 85 9.76 2.85 15.49
C LEU A 85 9.58 1.34 15.72
N GLY A 86 10.15 0.50 14.87
CA GLY A 86 10.07 -0.96 14.97
C GLY A 86 10.66 -1.50 16.29
N ALA A 87 11.78 -0.95 16.73
CA ALA A 87 12.40 -1.31 18.02
C ALA A 87 11.52 -0.89 19.21
N ASN A 88 10.96 0.32 19.16
CA ASN A 88 10.05 0.83 20.20
C ASN A 88 8.75 0.01 20.27
N LEU A 89 8.19 -0.38 19.12
CA LEU A 89 7.03 -1.26 19.02
C LEU A 89 7.31 -2.66 19.57
N LEU A 90 8.49 -3.24 19.27
CA LEU A 90 8.90 -4.52 19.84
C LEU A 90 8.96 -4.45 21.37
N LYS A 91 9.55 -3.39 21.91
CA LYS A 91 9.60 -3.16 23.35
C LYS A 91 8.20 -3.03 23.94
N LEU A 92 7.31 -2.27 23.30
CA LEU A 92 5.94 -2.08 23.76
C LEU A 92 5.16 -3.40 23.77
N PHE A 93 5.19 -4.15 22.68
CA PHE A 93 4.44 -5.41 22.54
C PHE A 93 5.09 -6.61 23.22
N SER A 94 6.34 -6.49 23.69
CA SER A 94 6.98 -7.52 24.52
C SER A 94 6.43 -7.56 25.95
N ASP A 95 5.84 -6.45 26.42
CA ASP A 95 5.25 -6.32 27.75
C ASP A 95 3.86 -5.66 27.67
N ILE A 96 2.92 -6.34 27.00
CA ILE A 96 1.56 -5.82 26.73
C ILE A 96 0.79 -5.52 28.01
N ASN A 97 1.11 -6.23 29.10
CA ASN A 97 0.43 -6.07 30.39
C ASN A 97 0.90 -4.84 31.17
N ARG A 98 1.98 -4.18 30.73
CA ARG A 98 2.54 -3.00 31.39
C ARG A 98 2.44 -1.79 30.49
N LYS A 99 1.48 -0.93 30.79
CA LYS A 99 1.41 0.39 30.18
C LYS A 99 2.69 1.18 30.47
N ASN A 100 3.29 1.71 29.40
CA ASN A 100 4.49 2.55 29.45
C ASN A 100 4.22 3.84 28.67
N ASP A 101 3.81 4.89 29.38
CA ASP A 101 3.39 6.15 28.77
C ASP A 101 4.52 6.86 28.00
N ASP A 102 5.75 6.79 28.50
CA ASP A 102 6.92 7.35 27.82
C ASP A 102 7.18 6.67 26.47
N LEU A 103 7.05 5.34 26.44
CA LEU A 103 7.21 4.56 25.22
C LEU A 103 6.07 4.81 24.23
N LEU A 104 4.83 4.91 24.72
CA LEU A 104 3.67 5.27 23.90
C LEU A 104 3.81 6.68 23.29
N ALA A 105 4.35 7.63 24.04
CA ALA A 105 4.65 8.98 23.55
C ALA A 105 5.77 8.96 22.50
N THR A 106 6.82 8.17 22.72
CA THR A 106 7.92 8.02 21.76
C THR A 106 7.43 7.42 20.44
N ILE A 107 6.64 6.34 20.49
CA ILE A 107 6.02 5.73 19.29
C ILE A 107 5.14 6.74 18.55
N SER A 108 4.40 7.57 19.29
CA SER A 108 3.59 8.62 18.69
C SER A 108 4.44 9.67 17.97
N SER A 109 5.59 10.05 18.54
CA SER A 109 6.54 10.99 17.94
C SER A 109 7.22 10.40 16.70
N ASP A 110 7.61 9.13 16.76
CA ASP A 110 8.20 8.41 15.62
C ASP A 110 7.21 8.35 14.45
N LEU A 111 5.93 8.04 14.73
CA LEU A 111 4.88 8.00 13.71
C LEU A 111 4.68 9.35 13.02
N VAL A 112 4.69 10.45 13.78
CA VAL A 112 4.61 11.81 13.24
C VAL A 112 5.85 12.11 12.39
N SER A 113 7.04 11.82 12.90
CA SER A 113 8.30 12.08 12.18
C SER A 113 8.38 11.36 10.83
N ILE A 114 7.87 10.13 10.74
CA ILE A 114 7.79 9.37 9.49
C ILE A 114 6.75 9.99 8.54
N THR A 115 5.62 10.44 9.08
CA THR A 115 4.56 11.09 8.30
C THR A 115 5.06 12.43 7.73
N ASP A 116 5.73 13.26 8.52
CA ASP A 116 6.30 14.54 8.07
C ASP A 116 7.36 14.33 6.98
N ALA A 117 8.16 13.27 7.09
CA ALA A 117 9.12 12.89 6.05
C ALA A 117 8.41 12.47 4.75
N ALA A 118 7.28 11.76 4.86
CA ALA A 118 6.45 11.40 3.71
C ALA A 118 5.78 12.62 3.07
N GLU A 119 5.29 13.59 3.86
CA GLU A 119 4.74 14.85 3.36
C GLU A 119 5.79 15.69 2.63
N THR A 120 7.01 15.74 3.18
CA THR A 120 8.15 16.38 2.50
C THR A 120 8.41 15.73 1.15
N LEU A 121 8.43 14.39 1.09
CA LEU A 121 8.63 13.64 -0.15
C LEU A 121 7.47 13.86 -1.13
N GLN A 122 6.24 13.93 -0.64
CA GLN A 122 5.06 14.22 -1.45
C GLN A 122 5.19 15.58 -2.16
N GLY A 123 5.64 16.62 -1.44
CA GLY A 123 5.87 17.94 -2.01
C GLY A 123 6.90 17.90 -3.14
N VAL A 124 8.05 17.26 -2.89
CA VAL A 124 9.12 17.11 -3.91
C VAL A 124 8.63 16.38 -5.16
N LEU A 125 7.81 15.33 -5.00
CA LEU A 125 7.28 14.58 -6.14
C LEU A 125 6.19 15.34 -6.89
N LYS A 126 5.28 16.04 -6.20
CA LYS A 126 4.19 16.80 -6.82
C LYS A 126 4.70 17.98 -7.66
N ASP A 127 5.73 18.68 -7.20
CA ASP A 127 6.36 19.78 -7.96
C ASP A 127 6.95 19.30 -9.30
N SER A 128 7.20 18.00 -9.46
CA SER A 128 7.72 17.42 -10.70
C SER A 128 6.66 16.90 -11.69
N SER A 129 5.39 16.80 -11.29
CA SER A 129 4.36 16.05 -12.04
C SER A 129 3.02 16.79 -12.27
N LEU A 130 2.83 17.98 -11.70
CA LEU A 130 1.53 18.65 -11.65
C LEU A 130 0.99 19.12 -13.02
N ASP A 131 1.84 19.51 -13.96
CA ASP A 131 1.40 20.07 -15.25
C ASP A 131 0.87 19.02 -16.24
N LEU A 132 1.14 17.72 -16.01
CA LEU A 132 0.83 16.65 -16.98
C LEU A 132 -0.32 15.73 -16.54
N LEU A 133 -0.81 15.86 -15.30
CA LEU A 133 -1.78 14.91 -14.73
C LEU A 133 -3.15 14.89 -15.44
N PRO A 134 -3.75 16.03 -15.82
CA PRO A 134 -5.03 16.04 -16.54
C PRO A 134 -4.94 15.37 -17.91
N ASP A 135 -3.90 15.69 -18.68
CA ASP A 135 -3.67 15.14 -20.02
C ASP A 135 -3.38 13.63 -19.96
N LEU A 136 -2.63 13.18 -18.95
CA LEU A 136 -2.36 11.76 -18.72
C LEU A 136 -3.65 11.00 -18.37
N LEU A 137 -4.52 11.60 -17.54
CA LEU A 137 -5.81 11.01 -17.20
C LEU A 137 -6.73 10.90 -18.41
N GLU A 138 -6.83 11.94 -19.23
CA GLU A 138 -7.62 11.92 -20.46
C GLU A 138 -7.10 10.85 -21.43
N THR A 139 -5.78 10.76 -21.58
CA THR A 139 -5.13 9.73 -22.41
C THR A 139 -5.44 8.32 -21.91
N GLU A 140 -5.38 8.09 -20.59
CA GLU A 140 -5.67 6.78 -20.00
C GLU A 140 -7.15 6.39 -20.17
N LEU A 141 -8.07 7.35 -20.00
CA LEU A 141 -9.50 7.11 -20.24
C LEU A 141 -9.79 6.76 -21.71
N GLN A 142 -9.22 7.51 -22.66
CA GLN A 142 -9.35 7.20 -24.08
C GLN A 142 -8.75 5.83 -24.43
N THR A 143 -7.60 5.49 -23.84
CA THR A 143 -6.95 4.19 -24.05
C THR A 143 -7.82 3.05 -23.49
N MET A 144 -8.46 3.25 -22.33
CA MET A 144 -9.39 2.29 -21.75
C MET A 144 -10.62 2.08 -22.65
N GLU A 145 -11.22 3.15 -23.17
CA GLU A 145 -12.36 3.06 -24.10
C GLU A 145 -11.99 2.26 -25.36
N GLN A 146 -10.81 2.51 -25.93
CA GLN A 146 -10.32 1.74 -27.09
C GLN A 146 -10.07 0.26 -26.76
N ALA A 147 -9.54 -0.03 -25.58
CA ALA A 147 -9.34 -1.40 -25.13
C ALA A 147 -10.67 -2.14 -24.96
N ILE A 148 -11.69 -1.47 -24.41
CA ILE A 148 -13.05 -2.00 -24.27
C ILE A 148 -13.66 -2.27 -25.66
N GLU A 149 -13.56 -1.33 -26.60
CA GLU A 149 -14.10 -1.51 -27.95
C GLU A 149 -13.42 -2.68 -28.69
N LYS A 150 -12.10 -2.80 -28.56
CA LYS A 150 -11.35 -3.94 -29.11
C LYS A 150 -11.77 -5.26 -28.49
N ALA A 151 -11.99 -5.31 -27.18
CA ALA A 151 -12.46 -6.50 -26.48
C ALA A 151 -13.87 -6.89 -26.95
N LEU A 152 -14.78 -5.93 -27.12
CA LEU A 152 -16.12 -6.19 -27.65
C LEU A 152 -16.08 -6.74 -29.08
N LYS A 153 -15.27 -6.15 -29.96
CA LYS A 153 -15.07 -6.66 -31.32
C LYS A 153 -14.49 -8.08 -31.31
N ALA A 154 -13.57 -8.39 -30.41
CA ALA A 154 -13.03 -9.74 -30.27
C ALA A 154 -14.12 -10.74 -29.81
N VAL A 155 -15.00 -10.35 -28.90
CA VAL A 155 -16.16 -11.15 -28.48
C VAL A 155 -17.13 -11.39 -29.65
N ASP A 156 -17.45 -10.37 -30.44
CA ASP A 156 -18.33 -10.51 -31.61
C ASP A 156 -17.75 -11.48 -32.65
N VAL A 157 -16.45 -11.37 -32.92
CA VAL A 157 -15.74 -12.30 -33.82
C VAL A 157 -15.77 -13.73 -33.27
N LEU A 158 -15.55 -13.92 -31.96
CA LEU A 158 -15.64 -15.23 -31.32
C LEU A 158 -17.07 -15.80 -31.37
N MET A 159 -18.10 -14.98 -31.16
CA MET A 159 -19.51 -15.40 -31.28
C MET A 159 -19.86 -15.82 -32.71
N GLN A 160 -19.45 -15.05 -33.71
CA GLN A 160 -19.67 -15.39 -35.12
C GLN A 160 -18.93 -16.67 -35.52
N ASN A 161 -17.69 -16.84 -35.05
CA ASN A 161 -16.91 -18.06 -35.31
C ASN A 161 -17.52 -19.28 -34.59
N SER A 162 -18.03 -19.11 -33.36
CA SER A 162 -18.74 -20.16 -32.63
C SER A 162 -20.03 -20.57 -33.35
N GLN A 163 -20.85 -19.63 -33.81
CA GLN A 163 -22.07 -19.94 -34.58
C GLN A 163 -21.78 -20.62 -35.93
N LYS A 164 -20.69 -20.23 -36.60
CA LYS A 164 -20.23 -20.88 -37.85
C LYS A 164 -19.67 -22.28 -37.60
N ALA A 165 -19.06 -22.54 -36.44
CA ALA A 165 -18.56 -23.85 -36.07
C ALA A 165 -19.68 -24.80 -35.59
N ASP A 166 -20.68 -24.26 -34.87
CA ASP A 166 -21.79 -25.03 -34.27
C ASP A 166 -22.96 -25.28 -35.26
N THR A 167 -22.95 -24.64 -36.44
CA THR A 167 -23.83 -25.01 -37.56
C THR A 167 -23.32 -26.21 -38.38
N GLY A 168 -22.24 -26.86 -37.91
CA GLY A 168 -21.78 -28.14 -38.43
C GLY A 168 -22.86 -29.22 -38.29
N THR A 169 -23.36 -29.69 -39.45
CA THR A 169 -24.22 -30.87 -39.67
C THR A 169 -25.70 -30.78 -39.24
N LYS A 170 -26.50 -30.00 -40.00
CA LYS A 170 -27.84 -30.46 -40.40
C LYS A 170 -27.69 -31.43 -41.58
N LEU A 171 -27.34 -32.68 -41.29
CA LEU A 171 -27.55 -33.78 -42.23
C LEU A 171 -29.05 -34.06 -42.27
N GLU A 172 -29.72 -33.64 -43.34
CA GLU A 172 -31.08 -34.07 -43.65
C GLU A 172 -31.07 -35.58 -43.84
N VAL A 173 -31.50 -36.32 -42.82
CA VAL A 173 -31.78 -37.75 -42.92
C VAL A 173 -33.06 -37.90 -43.73
N ASN A 174 -32.93 -37.92 -45.06
CA ASN A 174 -33.97 -38.39 -45.95
C ASN A 174 -34.07 -39.91 -45.80
N GLY A 175 -34.89 -40.35 -44.86
CA GLY A 175 -35.26 -41.76 -44.68
C GLY A 175 -36.10 -42.23 -45.87
N LYS A 176 -35.52 -43.14 -46.66
CA LYS A 176 -36.23 -44.04 -47.57
C LYS A 176 -36.86 -45.18 -46.80
#